data_AF-A0A6D2IAY0-F1
#
_entry.id   AF-A0A6D2IAY0-F1
#
_cell.length_a   1.000
_cell.length_b   1.000
_cell.length_c   1.000
_cell.angle_alpha   90.00
_cell.angle_beta   90.00
_cell.angle_gamma   90.00
#
_symmetry.space_group_name_H-M   'P 1'
#
loop_
_entity.id
_entity.type
_entity.pdbx_description
1 polymer ?
#
loop_
_entity_poly.entity_id
_entity_poly.type
_entity_poly.pdbx_seq_one_letter_code
_entity_poly.pdbx_strand_id
1 'polypeptide(L)'
;MRDNNNTREEERLKEQPQAPKSLKLIDSCLRLTVVPLSVATIWLTVTNQQSNPDYGKLDYNSIMGLKYMVGVSAISAIYALLSTISSWVTCLVSKTWLLFVPDQVLAYLMTTSVAGATEIVYLLNKGDTIVTWSEMCSSYPHFCSKLTIALVLHVFVLFSFLFLSVISAYRAFSPFDPPCNSQTTTTA
;
A
#
# COMPACT_ATOMS: atom_id res chain seq x y z
N MET A 1 32.21 4.61 34.95
CA MET A 1 32.61 4.29 33.55
C MET A 1 31.54 3.53 32.76
N ARG A 2 30.28 3.42 33.23
CA ARG A 2 29.18 2.72 32.53
C ARG A 2 28.12 3.68 31.95
N ASP A 3 28.13 4.94 32.38
CA ASP A 3 27.09 5.93 32.03
C ASP A 3 27.28 6.52 30.63
N ASN A 4 28.51 6.67 30.15
CA ASN A 4 28.81 7.28 28.86
C ASN A 4 28.34 6.46 27.65
N ASN A 5 28.08 5.15 27.82
CA ASN A 5 27.57 4.32 26.73
C ASN A 5 26.05 4.47 26.59
N ASN A 6 25.33 4.61 27.71
CA ASN A 6 23.89 4.82 27.72
C ASN A 6 23.52 6.22 27.17
N THR A 7 24.31 7.23 27.51
CA THR A 7 24.14 8.59 26.98
C THR A 7 24.39 8.64 25.47
N ARG A 8 25.36 7.87 24.95
CA ARG A 8 25.65 7.82 23.50
C ARG A 8 24.56 7.08 22.71
N GLU A 9 23.90 6.09 23.30
CA GLU A 9 22.73 5.42 22.71
C GLU A 9 21.47 6.30 22.76
N GLU A 10 21.28 7.10 23.83
CA GLU A 10 20.20 8.09 23.92
C GLU A 10 20.39 9.26 22.93
N GLU A 11 21.62 9.73 22.71
CA GLU A 11 21.89 10.78 21.71
C GLU A 11 21.77 10.27 20.27
N ARG A 12 22.12 9.00 20.02
CA ARG A 12 21.81 8.31 18.75
C ARG A 12 20.32 8.07 18.52
N LEU A 13 19.52 7.99 19.59
CA LEU A 13 18.06 7.94 19.51
C LEU A 13 17.50 9.35 19.20
N LYS A 14 18.12 10.41 19.74
CA LYS A 14 17.70 11.80 19.51
C LYS A 14 18.03 12.34 18.13
N GLU A 15 19.09 11.85 17.49
CA GLU A 15 19.52 12.34 16.18
C GLU A 15 19.02 11.46 15.03
N GLN A 16 17.71 11.20 15.00
CA GLN A 16 17.08 10.92 13.71
C GLN A 16 17.05 12.25 12.95
N PRO A 17 17.61 12.36 11.72
CA PRO A 17 17.53 13.58 10.93
C PRO A 17 16.08 14.05 10.93
N GLN A 18 15.84 15.23 11.49
CA GLN A 18 14.51 15.73 11.79
C GLN A 18 13.81 15.99 10.45
N ALA A 19 13.16 14.95 9.91
CA ALA A 19 12.40 15.05 8.68
C ALA A 19 11.46 16.25 8.83
N PRO A 20 11.38 17.15 7.83
CA PRO A 20 10.58 18.36 7.92
C PRO A 20 9.17 18.01 8.39
N LYS A 21 8.61 18.81 9.30
CA LYS A 21 7.31 18.54 9.95
C LYS A 21 6.20 18.18 8.94
N SER A 22 6.29 18.74 7.73
CA SER A 22 5.44 18.40 6.58
C SER A 22 5.48 16.93 6.17
N LEU A 23 6.66 16.30 6.07
CA LEU A 23 6.79 14.88 5.70
C LEU A 23 6.22 13.94 6.76
N LYS A 24 6.30 14.31 8.04
CA LYS A 24 5.68 13.53 9.13
C LYS A 24 4.16 13.62 9.07
N LEU A 25 3.62 14.82 8.80
CA LEU A 25 2.19 15.02 8.62
C LEU A 25 1.66 14.22 7.42
N ILE A 26 2.34 14.31 6.26
CA ILE A 26 1.93 13.62 5.03
C ILE A 26 1.91 12.10 5.22
N ASP A 27 2.96 11.53 5.81
CA ASP A 27 3.04 10.08 6.12
C ASP A 27 1.89 9.63 7.04
N SER A 28 1.59 10.41 8.09
CA SER A 28 0.48 10.12 8.99
C SER A 28 -0.88 10.20 8.28
N CYS A 29 -1.11 11.24 7.47
CA CYS A 29 -2.34 11.39 6.69
C CYS A 29 -2.52 10.26 5.69
N LEU A 30 -1.45 9.87 4.95
CA LEU A 30 -1.49 8.75 4.01
C LEU A 30 -1.90 7.45 4.72
N ARG A 31 -1.28 7.11 5.85
CA ARG A 31 -1.63 5.91 6.62
C ARG A 31 -3.06 5.96 7.14
N LEU A 32 -3.54 7.13 7.57
CA LEU A 32 -4.92 7.31 8.02
C LEU A 32 -5.93 7.14 6.88
N THR A 33 -5.60 7.57 5.65
CA THR A 33 -6.48 7.42 4.48
C THR A 33 -6.56 5.99 3.94
N VAL A 34 -5.49 5.20 4.08
CA VAL A 34 -5.45 3.81 3.60
C VAL A 34 -6.50 2.93 4.28
N VAL A 35 -6.73 3.13 5.59
CA VAL A 35 -7.68 2.31 6.37
C VAL A 35 -9.12 2.40 5.85
N PRO A 36 -9.78 3.57 5.80
CA PRO A 36 -11.15 3.68 5.33
C PRO A 36 -11.29 3.30 3.85
N LEU A 37 -10.29 3.61 3.01
CA LEU A 37 -10.31 3.21 1.59
C LEU A 37 -10.26 1.69 1.44
N SER A 38 -9.37 1.01 2.17
CA SER A 38 -9.26 -0.45 2.15
C SER A 38 -10.52 -1.13 2.67
N VAL A 39 -11.09 -0.61 3.76
CA VAL A 39 -12.37 -1.12 4.31
C VAL A 39 -13.50 -0.92 3.31
N ALA A 40 -13.58 0.23 2.64
CA ALA A 40 -14.58 0.49 1.61
C ALA A 40 -14.42 -0.45 0.40
N THR A 41 -13.19 -0.69 -0.07
CA THR A 41 -12.90 -1.67 -1.13
C THR A 41 -13.37 -3.07 -0.75
N ILE A 42 -13.02 -3.53 0.45
CA ILE A 42 -13.44 -4.84 0.97
C ILE A 42 -14.96 -4.93 1.05
N TRP A 43 -15.59 -3.93 1.67
CA TRP A 43 -17.04 -3.89 1.86
C TRP A 43 -17.78 -3.93 0.53
N LEU A 44 -17.41 -3.06 -0.41
CA LEU A 44 -18.03 -3.01 -1.73
C LEU A 44 -17.84 -4.32 -2.50
N THR A 45 -16.69 -4.97 -2.38
CA THR A 45 -16.41 -6.21 -3.12
C THR A 45 -17.12 -7.41 -2.50
N VAL A 46 -17.04 -7.59 -1.18
CA VAL A 46 -17.59 -8.76 -0.46
C VAL A 46 -19.12 -8.74 -0.45
N THR A 47 -19.73 -7.57 -0.34
CA THR A 47 -21.20 -7.43 -0.38
C THR A 47 -21.75 -7.43 -1.81
N ASN A 48 -20.87 -7.44 -2.83
CA ASN A 48 -21.29 -7.47 -4.21
C ASN A 48 -21.79 -8.86 -4.61
N GLN A 49 -23.10 -8.97 -4.83
CA GLN A 49 -23.72 -10.16 -5.38
C GLN A 49 -24.88 -9.75 -6.27
N GLN A 50 -25.02 -10.44 -7.39
CA GLN A 50 -26.13 -10.22 -8.31
C GLN A 50 -26.55 -11.57 -8.91
N SER A 51 -27.86 -11.80 -9.00
CA SER A 51 -28.43 -12.99 -9.65
C SER A 51 -29.10 -12.60 -10.96
N ASN A 52 -28.93 -13.45 -11.97
CA ASN A 52 -29.58 -13.36 -13.26
C ASN A 52 -30.32 -14.69 -13.54
N PRO A 53 -31.57 -14.67 -14.00
CA PRO A 53 -32.35 -15.89 -14.25
C PRO A 53 -31.73 -16.81 -15.33
N ASP A 54 -31.01 -16.25 -16.31
CA ASP A 54 -30.43 -16.99 -17.43
C ASP A 54 -29.04 -17.56 -17.10
N TYR A 55 -28.27 -16.86 -16.27
CA TYR A 55 -26.86 -17.17 -16.00
C TYR A 55 -26.54 -17.55 -14.55
N GLY A 56 -27.52 -17.46 -13.64
CA GLY A 56 -27.36 -17.82 -12.24
C GLY A 56 -26.83 -16.68 -11.35
N LYS A 57 -26.19 -17.04 -10.24
CA LYS A 57 -25.69 -16.09 -9.23
C LYS A 57 -24.21 -15.79 -9.47
N LEU A 58 -23.87 -14.51 -9.52
CA LEU A 58 -22.50 -14.00 -9.56
C LEU A 58 -22.14 -13.34 -8.23
N ASP A 59 -21.03 -13.78 -7.63
CA ASP A 59 -20.51 -13.28 -6.37
C ASP A 59 -18.97 -13.17 -6.39
N TYR A 60 -18.41 -12.47 -5.39
CA TYR A 60 -16.96 -12.25 -5.33
C TYR A 60 -16.16 -13.55 -5.18
N ASN A 61 -16.73 -14.58 -4.53
CA ASN A 61 -16.01 -15.82 -4.23
C ASN A 61 -15.77 -16.67 -5.50
N SER A 62 -16.54 -16.42 -6.56
CA SER A 62 -16.40 -17.07 -7.85
C SER A 62 -15.19 -16.57 -8.66
N ILE A 63 -14.65 -15.39 -8.35
CA ILE A 63 -13.57 -14.75 -9.13
C ILE A 63 -12.30 -14.62 -8.28
N MET A 64 -11.27 -15.38 -8.63
CA MET A 64 -10.02 -15.42 -7.86
C MET A 64 -9.34 -14.05 -7.75
N GLY A 65 -9.37 -13.22 -8.80
CA GLY A 65 -8.81 -11.88 -8.78
C GLY A 65 -9.46 -10.96 -7.74
N LEU A 66 -10.78 -11.10 -7.51
CA LEU A 66 -11.50 -10.33 -6.49
C LEU A 66 -11.11 -10.77 -5.07
N LYS A 67 -10.95 -12.08 -4.86
CA LYS A 67 -10.46 -12.62 -3.58
C LYS A 67 -9.06 -12.12 -3.26
N TYR A 68 -8.17 -12.08 -4.26
CA TYR A 68 -6.83 -11.53 -4.11
C TYR A 68 -6.87 -10.02 -3.78
N MET A 69 -7.69 -9.24 -4.49
CA MET A 69 -7.89 -7.81 -4.21
C MET A 69 -8.36 -7.55 -2.78
N VAL A 70 -9.35 -8.31 -2.30
CA VAL A 70 -9.86 -8.24 -0.92
C VAL A 70 -8.77 -8.63 0.09
N GLY A 71 -8.03 -9.72 -0.18
CA GLY A 71 -6.94 -10.17 0.70
C GLY A 71 -5.85 -9.12 0.86
N VAL A 72 -5.38 -8.53 -0.24
CA VAL A 72 -4.35 -7.48 -0.21
C VAL A 72 -4.88 -6.20 0.48
N SER A 73 -6.15 -5.84 0.25
CA SER A 73 -6.79 -4.73 0.97
C SER A 73 -6.84 -4.96 2.49
N ALA A 74 -7.12 -6.19 2.92
CA ALA A 74 -7.18 -6.55 4.34
C ALA A 74 -5.80 -6.46 5.01
N ILE A 75 -4.77 -7.02 4.37
CA ILE A 75 -3.38 -6.91 4.84
C ILE A 75 -2.97 -5.43 4.94
N SER A 76 -3.32 -4.64 3.92
CA SER A 76 -3.04 -3.20 3.87
C SER A 76 -3.69 -2.43 5.03
N ALA A 77 -4.96 -2.70 5.33
CA ALA A 77 -5.68 -2.06 6.44
C ALA A 77 -5.05 -2.41 7.80
N ILE A 78 -4.73 -3.69 8.02
CA ILE A 78 -4.09 -4.16 9.26
C ILE A 78 -2.73 -3.48 9.43
N TYR A 79 -1.91 -3.47 8.38
CA TYR A 79 -0.60 -2.83 8.43
C TYR A 79 -0.69 -1.33 8.72
N ALA A 80 -1.60 -0.60 8.06
CA ALA A 80 -1.77 0.83 8.28
C ALA A 80 -2.19 1.16 9.73
N LEU A 81 -3.04 0.32 10.34
CA LEU A 81 -3.39 0.43 11.76
C LEU A 81 -2.19 0.16 12.67
N LEU A 82 -1.46 -0.93 12.44
CA LEU A 82 -0.28 -1.26 13.24
C LEU A 82 0.80 -0.18 13.14
N SER A 83 0.99 0.40 11.95
CA SER A 83 1.99 1.43 11.72
C SER A 83 1.63 2.79 12.32
N THR A 84 0.34 3.13 12.42
CA THR A 84 -0.10 4.36 13.11
C THR A 84 0.06 4.21 14.62
N ILE A 85 -0.28 3.04 15.17
CA ILE A 85 -0.09 2.71 16.59
C ILE A 85 1.41 2.71 16.96
N SER A 86 2.26 2.09 16.14
CA SER A 86 3.71 2.03 16.43
C SER A 86 4.38 3.42 16.42
N SER A 87 3.85 4.37 15.64
CA SER A 87 4.35 5.74 15.62
C SER A 87 4.03 6.51 16.91
N TRP A 88 2.99 6.11 17.64
CA TRP A 88 2.67 6.65 18.98
C TRP A 88 3.49 6.01 20.09
N VAL A 89 3.87 4.74 19.91
CA VAL A 89 4.68 3.98 20.87
C VAL A 89 6.15 4.08 20.45
N THR A 90 6.80 5.20 20.81
CA THR A 90 8.18 5.60 20.46
C THR A 90 9.25 4.50 20.63
N CYS A 91 8.99 3.46 21.43
CA CYS A 91 9.92 2.34 21.67
C CYS A 91 10.26 1.47 20.45
N LEU A 92 9.42 1.41 19.40
CA LEU A 92 9.64 0.50 18.26
C LEU A 92 10.33 1.17 17.06
N VAL A 93 10.53 2.49 17.11
CA VAL A 93 10.90 3.32 15.94
C VAL A 93 12.43 3.47 15.76
N SER A 94 13.24 2.77 16.57
CA SER A 94 14.71 2.88 16.54
C SER A 94 15.36 2.33 15.25
N LYS A 95 14.59 1.69 14.35
CA LYS A 95 15.05 1.25 13.02
C LYS A 95 14.10 1.73 11.92
N THR A 96 14.50 2.78 11.20
CA THR A 96 13.78 3.30 10.01
C THR A 96 13.54 2.23 8.93
N TRP A 97 14.40 1.21 8.89
CA TRP A 97 14.25 0.02 8.03
C TRP A 97 13.00 -0.82 8.32
N LEU A 98 12.48 -0.82 9.55
CA LEU A 98 11.29 -1.61 9.93
C LEU A 98 10.00 -1.09 9.30
N LEU A 99 9.94 0.18 8.87
CA LEU A 99 8.80 0.73 8.13
C LEU A 99 9.03 0.65 6.61
N PHE A 100 10.28 0.89 6.18
CA PHE A 100 10.63 0.90 4.75
C PHE A 100 10.35 -0.44 4.05
N VAL A 101 10.81 -1.56 4.60
CA VAL A 101 10.62 -2.87 3.98
C VAL A 101 9.13 -3.22 3.79
N PRO A 102 8.27 -3.15 4.82
CA PRO A 102 6.86 -3.46 4.64
C PRO A 102 6.11 -2.44 3.76
N ASP A 103 6.43 -1.14 3.82
CA ASP A 103 5.85 -0.14 2.91
C ASP A 103 6.15 -0.51 1.44
N GLN A 104 7.38 -0.94 1.15
CA GLN A 104 7.79 -1.38 -0.19
C GLN A 104 7.10 -2.69 -0.62
N VAL A 105 7.04 -3.69 0.26
CA VAL A 105 6.39 -4.98 -0.02
C VAL A 105 4.90 -4.78 -0.33
N LEU A 106 4.22 -3.91 0.43
CA LEU A 106 2.81 -3.60 0.19
C LEU A 106 2.59 -2.82 -1.09
N ALA A 107 3.48 -1.90 -1.46
CA ALA A 107 3.41 -1.24 -2.77
C ALA A 107 3.46 -2.25 -3.94
N TYR A 108 4.34 -3.26 -3.85
CA TYR A 108 4.41 -4.31 -4.86
C TYR A 108 3.17 -5.22 -4.87
N LEU A 109 2.69 -5.66 -3.69
CA LEU A 109 1.47 -6.46 -3.58
C LEU A 109 0.23 -5.71 -4.09
N MET A 110 0.14 -4.41 -3.81
CA MET A 110 -0.93 -3.56 -4.34
C MET A 110 -0.84 -3.43 -5.86
N THR A 111 0.36 -3.32 -6.42
CA THR A 111 0.58 -3.20 -7.87
C THR A 111 0.11 -4.47 -8.59
N THR A 112 0.54 -5.65 -8.13
CA THR A 112 0.11 -6.93 -8.70
C THR A 112 -1.40 -7.13 -8.55
N SER A 113 -1.96 -6.71 -7.42
CA SER A 113 -3.40 -6.78 -7.15
C SER A 113 -4.23 -5.89 -8.07
N VAL A 114 -3.83 -4.62 -8.25
CA VAL A 114 -4.49 -3.69 -9.17
C VAL A 114 -4.38 -4.19 -10.61
N ALA A 115 -3.22 -4.68 -11.04
CA ALA A 115 -3.04 -5.23 -12.38
C ALA A 115 -4.01 -6.39 -12.64
N GLY A 116 -4.02 -7.41 -11.78
CA GLY A 116 -4.94 -8.55 -11.93
C GLY A 116 -6.41 -8.17 -11.81
N ALA A 117 -6.78 -7.27 -10.90
CA ALA A 117 -8.16 -6.81 -10.78
C ALA A 117 -8.62 -5.99 -12.01
N THR A 118 -7.71 -5.20 -12.59
CA THR A 118 -7.97 -4.44 -13.82
C THR A 118 -8.20 -5.37 -15.00
N GLU A 119 -7.40 -6.42 -15.15
CA GLU A 119 -7.61 -7.44 -16.19
C GLU A 119 -8.97 -8.13 -16.03
N ILE A 120 -9.33 -8.54 -14.82
CA ILE A 120 -10.65 -9.12 -14.55
C ILE A 120 -11.78 -8.14 -14.91
N VAL A 121 -11.69 -6.88 -14.48
CA VAL A 121 -12.71 -5.87 -14.81
C VAL A 121 -12.78 -5.61 -16.32
N TYR A 122 -11.64 -5.57 -16.99
CA TYR A 122 -11.58 -5.40 -18.45
C TYR A 122 -12.29 -6.54 -19.15
N LEU A 123 -11.92 -7.77 -18.81
CA LEU A 123 -12.49 -8.96 -19.39
C LEU A 123 -14.01 -9.03 -19.08
N LEU A 124 -14.47 -8.60 -17.90
CA LEU A 124 -15.90 -8.65 -17.56
C LEU A 124 -16.72 -7.68 -18.42
N ASN A 125 -16.13 -6.53 -18.78
CA ASN A 125 -16.75 -5.49 -19.59
C ASN A 125 -16.62 -5.70 -21.10
N LYS A 126 -15.60 -6.43 -21.57
CA LYS A 126 -15.31 -6.57 -23.01
C LYS A 126 -15.26 -8.01 -23.51
N GLY A 127 -15.13 -8.98 -22.62
CA GLY A 127 -14.82 -10.36 -22.98
C GLY A 127 -13.43 -10.51 -23.60
N ASP A 128 -13.15 -11.72 -24.07
CA ASP A 128 -12.01 -12.03 -24.94
C ASP A 128 -12.42 -13.17 -25.87
N THR A 129 -12.49 -12.88 -27.18
CA THR A 129 -12.92 -13.85 -28.18
C THR A 129 -11.89 -14.95 -28.44
N ILE A 130 -10.61 -14.72 -28.17
CA ILE A 130 -9.53 -15.68 -28.41
C ILE A 130 -9.63 -16.83 -27.41
N VAL A 131 -9.93 -16.53 -26.15
CA VAL A 131 -10.11 -17.54 -25.09
C VAL A 131 -11.59 -17.86 -24.82
N THR A 132 -12.51 -17.43 -25.70
CA THR A 132 -13.96 -17.68 -25.61
C THR A 132 -14.60 -17.15 -24.32
N TRP A 133 -14.09 -16.03 -23.78
CA TRP A 133 -14.71 -15.37 -22.64
C TRP A 133 -15.75 -14.35 -23.09
N SER A 134 -16.99 -14.54 -22.65
CA SER A 134 -18.10 -13.64 -22.94
C SER A 134 -18.07 -12.40 -22.05
N GLU A 135 -18.52 -11.26 -22.59
CA GLU A 135 -18.82 -10.08 -21.80
C GLU A 135 -19.92 -10.39 -20.77
N MET A 136 -19.61 -10.17 -19.49
CA MET A 136 -20.50 -10.50 -18.38
C MET A 136 -21.26 -9.27 -17.85
N CYS A 137 -20.67 -8.07 -17.97
CA CYS A 137 -21.27 -6.84 -17.44
C CYS A 137 -22.57 -6.42 -18.13
N SER A 138 -22.82 -6.88 -19.35
CA SER A 138 -24.12 -6.71 -20.03
C SER A 138 -25.27 -7.37 -19.26
N SER A 139 -25.01 -8.52 -18.62
CA SER A 139 -25.98 -9.30 -17.84
C SER A 139 -25.97 -8.98 -16.35
N TYR A 140 -24.86 -8.41 -15.84
CA TYR A 140 -24.66 -8.06 -14.43
C TYR A 140 -24.20 -6.59 -14.23
N PRO A 141 -24.99 -5.60 -14.68
CA PRO A 141 -24.57 -4.19 -14.69
C PRO A 141 -24.32 -3.60 -13.30
N HIS A 142 -25.12 -4.01 -12.29
CA HIS A 142 -24.97 -3.49 -10.93
C HIS A 142 -23.69 -4.03 -10.28
N PHE A 143 -23.43 -5.33 -10.44
CA PHE A 143 -22.22 -5.96 -9.96
C PHE A 143 -20.98 -5.28 -10.54
N CYS A 144 -20.95 -5.07 -11.86
CA CYS A 144 -19.80 -4.44 -12.52
C CYS A 144 -19.61 -2.97 -12.14
N SER A 145 -20.69 -2.21 -11.95
CA SER A 145 -20.61 -0.83 -11.48
C SER A 145 -19.98 -0.75 -10.08
N LYS A 146 -20.46 -1.56 -9.13
CA LYS A 146 -19.92 -1.63 -7.77
C LYS A 146 -18.45 -2.08 -7.76
N LEU A 147 -18.13 -3.07 -8.58
CA LEU A 147 -16.77 -3.58 -8.71
C LEU A 147 -15.81 -2.53 -9.28
N THR A 148 -16.25 -1.74 -10.26
CA THR A 148 -15.45 -0.64 -10.82
C THR A 148 -15.14 0.42 -9.77
N ILE A 149 -16.12 0.79 -8.93
CA ILE A 149 -15.92 1.72 -7.81
C ILE A 149 -14.90 1.13 -6.82
N ALA A 150 -15.03 -0.16 -6.47
CA ALA A 150 -14.08 -0.82 -5.58
C ALA A 150 -12.65 -0.83 -6.14
N LEU A 151 -12.48 -1.08 -7.45
CA LEU A 151 -11.19 -1.03 -8.13
C LEU A 151 -10.58 0.38 -8.07
N VAL A 152 -11.36 1.42 -8.30
CA VAL A 152 -10.89 2.81 -8.20
C VAL A 152 -10.39 3.13 -6.79
N LEU A 153 -11.13 2.74 -5.76
CA LEU A 153 -10.69 2.89 -4.36
C LEU A 153 -9.38 2.13 -4.09
N HIS A 154 -9.26 0.91 -4.63
CA HIS A 154 -8.04 0.10 -4.52
C HIS A 154 -6.83 0.75 -5.18
N VAL A 155 -7.03 1.42 -6.32
CA VAL A 155 -5.99 2.22 -6.99
C VAL A 155 -5.54 3.41 -6.14
N PHE A 156 -6.45 4.09 -5.43
CA PHE A 156 -6.07 5.14 -4.48
C PHE A 156 -5.22 4.61 -3.32
N VAL A 157 -5.53 3.40 -2.83
CA VAL A 157 -4.70 2.72 -1.83
C VAL A 157 -3.30 2.43 -2.39
N LEU A 158 -3.20 1.97 -3.64
CA LEU A 158 -1.90 1.73 -4.30
C LEU A 158 -1.07 3.02 -4.34
N PHE A 159 -1.63 4.13 -4.82
CA PHE A 159 -0.93 5.41 -4.86
C PHE A 159 -0.46 5.85 -3.46
N SER A 160 -1.28 5.63 -2.44
CA SER A 160 -0.91 5.92 -1.06
C SER A 160 0.33 5.13 -0.62
N PHE A 161 0.39 3.83 -0.93
CA PHE A 161 1.57 3.00 -0.64
C PHE A 161 2.79 3.36 -1.46
N LEU A 162 2.63 3.81 -2.71
CA LEU A 162 3.76 4.32 -3.52
C LEU A 162 4.38 5.56 -2.88
N PHE A 163 3.56 6.52 -2.44
CA PHE A 163 4.07 7.70 -1.73
C PHE A 163 4.70 7.33 -0.38
N LEU A 164 4.08 6.41 0.38
CA LEU A 164 4.65 5.91 1.63
C LEU A 164 6.01 5.25 1.40
N SER A 165 6.14 4.39 0.39
CA SER A 165 7.41 3.76 -0.02
C SER A 165 8.49 4.80 -0.30
N VAL A 166 8.19 5.85 -1.08
CA VAL A 166 9.14 6.93 -1.41
C VAL A 166 9.55 7.71 -0.16
N ILE A 167 8.59 8.10 0.69
CA ILE A 167 8.87 8.84 1.93
C ILE A 167 9.72 7.98 2.89
N SER A 168 9.40 6.70 3.00
CA SER A 168 10.09 5.75 3.87
C SER A 168 11.51 5.48 3.37
N ALA A 169 11.70 5.33 2.05
CA ALA A 169 13.01 5.22 1.42
C ALA A 169 13.85 6.49 1.67
N TYR A 170 13.28 7.67 1.43
CA TYR A 170 13.97 8.94 1.68
C TYR A 170 14.47 9.04 3.12
N ARG A 171 13.63 8.71 4.12
CA ARG A 171 14.04 8.73 5.54
C ARG A 171 15.11 7.67 5.86
N ALA A 172 15.04 6.51 5.22
CA ALA A 172 16.01 5.44 5.44
C ALA A 172 17.38 5.78 4.84
N PHE A 173 17.41 6.51 3.73
CA PHE A 173 18.63 6.81 2.99
C PHE A 173 19.19 8.23 3.18
N SER A 174 18.40 9.20 3.66
CA SER A 174 18.86 10.57 3.92
C SER A 174 20.05 10.71 4.89
N PRO A 175 20.32 9.79 5.85
CA PRO A 175 21.50 9.89 6.70
C PRO A 175 22.83 9.52 6.00
N PHE A 176 22.79 8.96 4.78
CA PHE A 176 24.01 8.59 4.06
C PHE A 176 24.47 9.75 3.19
N ASP A 177 25.54 10.43 3.60
CA ASP A 177 26.19 11.45 2.78
C ASP A 177 26.75 10.85 1.49
N PRO A 178 26.75 11.59 0.37
CA PRO A 178 27.43 11.15 -0.85
C PRO A 178 28.93 10.97 -0.55
N PRO A 179 29.62 10.01 -1.18
CA PRO A 179 31.06 9.83 -0.97
C PRO A 179 31.79 11.14 -1.30
N CYS A 180 32.48 11.72 -0.31
CA CYS A 180 33.32 12.89 -0.53
C CYS A 180 34.41 12.52 -1.55
N ASN A 181 34.42 13.20 -2.70
CA ASN A 181 35.53 13.12 -3.63
C ASN A 181 36.78 13.65 -2.92
N SER A 182 37.70 12.76 -2.54
CA SER A 182 39.04 13.11 -2.12
C SER A 182 39.84 13.56 -3.36
N GLN A 183 39.57 14.75 -3.88
CA GLN A 183 40.53 15.43 -4.75
C GLN A 183 41.66 16.00 -3.88
N THR A 184 42.64 15.13 -3.68
CA THR A 184 44.07 15.40 -3.86
C THR A 184 44.62 16.65 -3.17
N THR A 185 44.96 16.50 -1.88
CA THR A 185 46.10 17.23 -1.32
C THR A 185 47.37 16.68 -1.97
N THR A 186 47.79 17.23 -3.11
CA THR A 186 49.20 17.15 -3.53
C THR A 186 49.78 18.54 -3.33
N THR A 187 50.50 18.63 -2.22
CA THR A 187 51.54 19.61 -1.91
C THR A 187 52.42 19.92 -3.11
N ALA A 188 52.58 21.22 -3.41
CA ALA A 188 53.85 21.85 -3.79
C ALA A 188 53.74 23.36 -3.56
#